data_AF-A0A8J8ADN7-F1
#
_entry.id   AF-A0A8J8ADN7-F1
#
_cell.length_a   1.000
_cell.length_b   1.000
_cell.length_c   1.000
_cell.angle_alpha   90.00
_cell.angle_beta   90.00
_cell.angle_gamma   90.00
#
_symmetry.space_group_name_H-M   'P 1'
#
loop_
_entity.id
_entity.type
_entity.pdbx_description
1 polymer ?
#
loop_
_entity_poly.entity_id
_entity_poly.type
_entity_poly.pdbx_seq_one_letter_code
_entity_poly.pdbx_strand_id
1 'polypeptide(L)'
;MAYGELSPRVKKVYSQVRYLDDYHWEIEGERIIGTHKKSNVRVVIDVADNREHAEKMAEGSPSGGIRIIAIPDKSVFFVHNGVFILTYRYLKATLADINDHIVWSGFKVVEEGDKLVQEDFYEYLGGAFINHIKNNMLAGQDYVFWQFYRCEECGRYVDVESLERHLKGHGIKHHEKSEERYEVFEINFRDGKVYDKYGKEVPKEKFSEEARDFLSDILAGISGPAE
;
A
#
# COMPACT_ATOMS: atom_id res chain seq x y z
N MET A 1 -23.64 19.09 -10.84
CA MET A 1 -24.23 19.37 -9.51
C MET A 1 -23.37 20.42 -8.83
N ALA A 2 -23.99 21.35 -8.11
CA ALA A 2 -23.23 22.30 -7.30
C ALA A 2 -22.88 21.67 -5.94
N TYR A 3 -21.67 21.90 -5.43
CA TYR A 3 -21.25 21.38 -4.11
C TYR A 3 -22.21 21.76 -2.98
N GLY A 4 -22.84 22.93 -3.09
CA GLY A 4 -23.83 23.43 -2.14
C GLY A 4 -25.04 22.50 -1.97
N GLU A 5 -25.39 21.72 -2.99
CA GLU A 5 -26.56 20.84 -3.02
C GLU A 5 -26.31 19.47 -2.38
N LEU A 6 -25.04 19.13 -2.10
CA LEU A 6 -24.70 17.85 -1.44
C LEU A 6 -25.25 17.78 -0.02
N SER A 7 -25.64 16.58 0.41
CA SER A 7 -26.10 16.35 1.77
C SER A 7 -25.01 16.73 2.80
N PRO A 8 -25.38 17.27 3.98
CA PRO A 8 -24.42 17.57 5.04
C PRO A 8 -23.55 16.36 5.42
N ARG A 9 -24.10 15.16 5.25
CA ARG A 9 -23.44 13.88 5.53
C ARG A 9 -22.29 13.62 4.57
N VAL A 10 -22.53 13.73 3.26
CA VAL A 10 -21.48 13.62 2.22
C VAL A 10 -20.41 14.68 2.42
N LYS A 11 -20.81 15.94 2.67
CA LYS A 11 -19.86 17.04 2.94
C LYS A 11 -18.95 16.73 4.13
N LYS A 12 -19.50 16.16 5.22
CA LYS A 12 -18.76 15.80 6.44
C LYS A 12 -17.78 14.64 6.23
N VAL A 13 -18.16 13.65 5.42
CA VAL A 13 -17.28 12.54 5.03
C VAL A 13 -16.17 13.07 4.11
N TYR A 14 -16.53 13.83 3.07
CA TYR A 14 -15.58 14.42 2.14
C TYR A 14 -14.56 15.34 2.83
N SER A 15 -15.00 16.10 3.85
CA SER A 15 -14.07 16.96 4.61
C SER A 15 -13.02 16.17 5.41
N GLN A 16 -13.21 14.86 5.65
CA GLN A 16 -12.18 14.02 6.28
C GLN A 16 -11.06 13.63 5.30
N VAL A 17 -11.39 13.50 4.01
CA VAL A 17 -10.51 12.83 3.03
C VAL A 17 -9.85 13.81 2.06
N ARG A 18 -10.44 14.98 1.81
CA ARG A 18 -9.97 15.96 0.80
C ARG A 18 -8.54 16.49 0.98
N TYR A 19 -7.92 16.26 2.13
CA TYR A 19 -6.54 16.67 2.42
C TYR A 19 -5.51 15.57 2.10
N LEU A 20 -5.96 14.37 1.75
CA LEU A 20 -5.10 13.28 1.29
C LEU A 20 -4.91 13.45 -0.21
N ASP A 21 -3.86 14.15 -0.57
CA ASP A 21 -3.56 14.51 -1.95
C ASP A 21 -2.86 13.40 -2.73
N ASP A 22 -2.54 12.26 -2.11
CA ASP A 22 -2.20 11.02 -2.82
C ASP A 22 -3.35 10.52 -3.70
N TYR A 23 -4.57 10.98 -3.44
CA TYR A 23 -5.77 10.63 -4.19
C TYR A 23 -6.33 11.84 -4.96
N HIS A 24 -6.79 11.59 -6.19
CA HIS A 24 -7.69 12.47 -6.91
C HIS A 24 -9.13 12.17 -6.48
N TRP A 25 -9.88 13.17 -6.04
CA TRP A 25 -11.21 12.99 -5.47
C TRP A 25 -12.32 13.49 -6.38
N GLU A 26 -13.35 12.67 -6.57
CA GLU A 26 -14.59 12.94 -7.27
C GLU A 26 -15.78 12.70 -6.34
N ILE A 27 -16.90 13.41 -6.56
CA ILE A 27 -18.15 13.19 -5.81
C ILE A 27 -19.29 12.97 -6.81
N GLU A 28 -19.92 11.80 -6.73
CA GLU A 28 -21.05 11.41 -7.57
C GLU A 28 -22.26 11.07 -6.69
N GLY A 29 -23.15 12.04 -6.51
CA GLY A 29 -24.32 11.90 -5.64
C GLY A 29 -23.91 11.72 -4.18
N GLU A 30 -24.19 10.53 -3.62
CA GLU A 30 -23.82 10.14 -2.25
C GLU A 30 -22.49 9.36 -2.18
N ARG A 31 -21.76 9.24 -3.30
CA ARG A 31 -20.47 8.55 -3.37
C ARG A 31 -19.31 9.52 -3.46
N ILE A 32 -18.23 9.21 -2.74
CA ILE A 32 -16.94 9.88 -2.87
C ILE A 32 -15.97 8.85 -3.46
N ILE A 33 -15.36 9.19 -4.59
CA ILE A 33 -14.46 8.30 -5.33
C ILE A 33 -13.06 8.91 -5.25
N GLY A 34 -12.11 8.14 -4.76
CA GLY A 34 -10.69 8.47 -4.77
C GLY A 34 -9.95 7.61 -5.78
N THR A 35 -9.12 8.21 -6.63
CA THR A 35 -8.19 7.49 -7.51
C THR A 35 -6.78 7.80 -7.04
N HIS A 36 -6.04 6.79 -6.57
CA HIS A 36 -4.67 6.95 -6.12
C HIS A 36 -3.79 7.39 -7.29
N LYS A 37 -3.15 8.56 -7.18
CA LYS A 37 -2.51 9.26 -8.31
C LYS A 37 -1.34 8.49 -8.92
N LYS A 38 -0.64 7.69 -8.13
CA LYS A 38 0.52 6.91 -8.58
C LYS A 38 0.12 5.59 -9.25
N SER A 39 -0.79 4.85 -8.63
CA SER A 39 -1.12 3.47 -9.04
C SER A 39 -2.44 3.32 -9.80
N ASN A 40 -3.24 4.38 -9.88
CA ASN A 40 -4.63 4.35 -10.36
C ASN A 40 -5.56 3.41 -9.58
N VAL A 41 -5.17 2.93 -8.40
CA VAL A 41 -6.05 2.17 -7.51
C VAL A 41 -7.23 3.04 -7.09
N ARG A 42 -8.44 2.53 -7.31
CA ARG A 42 -9.67 3.23 -6.98
C ARG A 42 -10.17 2.85 -5.58
N VAL A 43 -10.60 3.86 -4.83
CA VAL A 43 -11.29 3.73 -3.54
C VAL A 43 -12.68 4.35 -3.67
N VAL A 44 -13.72 3.61 -3.32
CA VAL A 44 -15.10 4.07 -3.35
C VAL A 44 -15.62 4.16 -1.93
N ILE A 45 -16.02 5.36 -1.52
CA ILE A 45 -16.57 5.65 -0.20
C ILE A 45 -18.05 5.96 -0.34
N ASP A 46 -18.89 5.03 0.10
CA ASP A 46 -20.32 5.26 0.26
C ASP A 46 -20.61 5.74 1.69
N VAL A 47 -21.76 6.39 1.88
CA VAL A 47 -22.14 6.98 3.15
C VAL A 47 -23.47 6.40 3.63
N ALA A 48 -23.47 5.80 4.82
CA ALA A 48 -24.64 5.18 5.42
C ALA A 48 -25.02 5.82 6.76
N ASP A 49 -26.25 5.59 7.22
CA ASP A 49 -26.80 6.21 8.43
C ASP A 49 -26.36 5.54 9.72
N ASN A 50 -26.16 4.23 9.66
CA ASN A 50 -25.85 3.39 10.81
C ASN A 50 -25.28 2.06 10.31
N ARG A 51 -24.88 1.21 11.26
CA ARG A 51 -24.35 -0.13 10.99
C ARG A 51 -25.26 -1.02 10.14
N GLU A 52 -26.56 -1.11 10.45
CA GLU A 52 -27.48 -2.00 9.72
C GLU A 52 -27.62 -1.58 8.26
N HIS A 53 -27.73 -0.27 8.00
CA HIS A 53 -27.75 0.27 6.64
C HIS A 53 -26.43 -0.05 5.91
N ALA A 54 -25.28 0.10 6.58
CA ALA A 54 -23.99 -0.20 5.99
C ALA A 54 -23.80 -1.68 5.62
N GLU A 55 -24.24 -2.60 6.49
CA GLU A 55 -24.16 -4.05 6.22
C GLU A 55 -25.02 -4.42 5.00
N LYS A 56 -26.25 -3.91 4.89
CA LYS A 56 -27.10 -4.10 3.70
C LYS A 56 -26.46 -3.53 2.43
N MET A 57 -25.81 -2.37 2.52
CA MET A 57 -25.09 -1.77 1.38
C MET A 57 -23.84 -2.56 0.96
N ALA A 58 -23.25 -3.33 1.86
CA ALA A 58 -22.09 -4.18 1.59
C ALA A 58 -22.47 -5.48 0.86
N GLU A 59 -23.74 -5.88 0.85
CA GLU A 59 -24.25 -7.01 0.06
C GLU A 59 -24.41 -6.69 -1.43
N GLY A 60 -24.33 -5.41 -1.81
CA GLY A 60 -24.41 -4.97 -3.20
C GLY A 60 -23.24 -5.44 -4.08
N SER A 61 -23.40 -5.34 -5.40
CA SER A 61 -22.39 -5.80 -6.36
C SER A 61 -21.01 -5.16 -6.14
N PRO A 62 -19.91 -5.89 -6.41
CA PRO A 62 -18.57 -5.36 -6.26
C PRO A 62 -18.39 -4.10 -7.12
N SER A 63 -17.84 -3.04 -6.54
CA SER A 63 -17.30 -1.93 -7.34
C SER A 63 -15.86 -2.24 -7.71
N GLY A 64 -15.40 -1.86 -8.91
CA GLY A 64 -13.98 -1.93 -9.25
C GLY A 64 -13.16 -1.03 -8.32
N GLY A 65 -12.49 -1.61 -7.33
CA GLY A 65 -11.64 -0.91 -6.35
C GLY A 65 -11.89 -1.32 -4.89
N ILE A 66 -11.19 -0.64 -3.96
CA ILE A 66 -11.37 -0.79 -2.51
C ILE A 66 -12.68 -0.11 -2.11
N ARG A 67 -13.55 -0.81 -1.39
CA ARG A 67 -14.82 -0.26 -0.90
C ARG A 67 -14.79 0.08 0.57
N ILE A 68 -15.29 1.27 0.89
CA ILE A 68 -15.47 1.76 2.25
C ILE A 68 -16.90 2.28 2.39
N ILE A 69 -17.58 1.93 3.48
CA ILE A 69 -18.85 2.52 3.87
C ILE A 69 -18.62 3.27 5.18
N ALA A 70 -18.74 4.59 5.10
CA ALA A 70 -18.54 5.49 6.22
C ALA A 70 -19.86 5.71 6.97
N ILE A 71 -19.84 5.50 8.29
CA ILE A 71 -21.00 5.69 9.16
C ILE A 71 -20.74 6.67 10.32
N PRO A 72 -21.78 7.29 10.91
CA PRO A 72 -21.62 8.20 12.04
C PRO A 72 -21.42 7.49 13.39
N ASP A 73 -21.77 6.21 13.49
CA ASP A 73 -21.67 5.40 14.69
C ASP A 73 -20.23 5.43 15.24
N LYS A 74 -20.09 5.52 16.56
CA LYS A 74 -18.77 5.59 17.23
C LYS A 74 -18.15 4.19 17.32
N SER A 75 -16.83 4.14 17.24
CA SER A 75 -16.04 2.93 17.50
C SER A 75 -16.42 1.74 16.61
N VAL A 76 -16.75 2.00 15.34
CA VAL A 76 -17.03 0.97 14.36
C VAL A 76 -15.85 0.87 13.39
N PHE A 77 -15.29 -0.33 13.27
CA PHE A 77 -14.29 -0.68 12.26
C PHE A 77 -14.30 -2.19 12.04
N PHE A 78 -14.77 -2.65 10.88
CA PHE A 78 -14.72 -4.06 10.51
C PHE A 78 -14.80 -4.24 8.98
N VAL A 79 -14.54 -5.46 8.51
CA VAL A 79 -14.72 -5.84 7.10
C VAL A 79 -15.91 -6.77 6.99
N HIS A 80 -16.82 -6.49 6.05
CA HIS A 80 -17.98 -7.30 5.74
C HIS A 80 -18.08 -7.48 4.22
N ASN A 81 -18.06 -8.72 3.73
CA ASN A 81 -18.07 -9.05 2.29
C ASN A 81 -17.00 -8.29 1.46
N GLY A 82 -15.79 -8.12 2.03
CA GLY A 82 -14.70 -7.39 1.37
C GLY A 82 -14.84 -5.86 1.39
N VAL A 83 -15.85 -5.32 2.08
CA VAL A 83 -16.09 -3.88 2.25
C VAL A 83 -15.70 -3.45 3.65
N PHE A 84 -14.93 -2.37 3.77
CA PHE A 84 -14.65 -1.74 5.07
C PHE A 84 -15.88 -0.98 5.54
N ILE A 85 -16.36 -1.27 6.75
CA ILE A 85 -17.41 -0.50 7.41
C ILE A 85 -16.77 0.17 8.62
N LEU A 86 -16.74 1.50 8.63
CA LEU A 86 -16.03 2.25 9.65
C LEU A 86 -16.67 3.60 10.00
N THR A 87 -16.41 4.05 11.21
CA THR A 87 -16.73 5.42 11.65
C THR A 87 -16.02 6.43 10.74
N TYR A 88 -16.71 7.41 10.16
CA TYR A 88 -16.12 8.36 9.20
C TYR A 88 -14.86 9.08 9.72
N ARG A 89 -14.72 9.20 11.05
CA ARG A 89 -13.54 9.81 11.69
C ARG A 89 -12.24 9.01 11.49
N TYR A 90 -12.34 7.72 11.18
CA TYR A 90 -11.18 6.86 10.93
C TYR A 90 -10.72 6.91 9.47
N LEU A 91 -11.54 7.46 8.56
CA LEU A 91 -11.23 7.51 7.12
C LEU A 91 -9.85 8.07 6.80
N LYS A 92 -9.46 9.18 7.46
CA LYS A 92 -8.18 9.82 7.17
C LYS A 92 -7.02 8.86 7.46
N ALA A 93 -7.03 8.21 8.61
CA ALA A 93 -5.99 7.24 8.99
C ALA A 93 -6.04 6.01 8.07
N THR A 94 -7.23 5.44 7.86
CA THR A 94 -7.41 4.26 7.01
C THR A 94 -6.95 4.49 5.56
N LEU A 95 -7.19 5.66 4.98
CA LEU A 95 -6.77 5.98 3.62
C LEU A 95 -5.28 6.28 3.51
N ALA A 96 -4.67 6.84 4.56
CA ALA A 96 -3.22 6.96 4.65
C ALA A 96 -2.57 5.57 4.74
N ASP A 97 -3.11 4.69 5.59
CA ASP A 97 -2.65 3.31 5.66
C ASP A 97 -2.85 2.58 4.32
N ILE A 98 -3.99 2.75 3.64
CA ILE A 98 -4.20 2.16 2.30
C ILE A 98 -3.12 2.66 1.32
N ASN A 99 -2.77 3.95 1.35
CA ASN A 99 -1.69 4.52 0.53
C ASN A 99 -0.36 3.82 0.82
N ASP A 100 -0.01 3.64 2.09
CA ASP A 100 1.24 2.99 2.51
C ASP A 100 1.32 1.51 2.11
N HIS A 101 0.17 0.89 1.81
CA HIS A 101 0.05 -0.49 1.32
C HIS A 101 -0.13 -0.59 -0.19
N ILE A 102 -0.10 0.52 -0.92
CA ILE A 102 0.01 0.53 -2.39
C ILE A 102 1.48 0.72 -2.73
N VAL A 103 2.18 -0.40 -2.93
CA VAL A 103 3.63 -0.42 -3.02
C VAL A 103 4.04 -0.65 -4.47
N TRP A 104 5.03 0.10 -4.96
CA TRP A 104 5.65 -0.14 -6.26
C TRP A 104 6.41 -1.47 -6.24
N SER A 105 6.22 -2.31 -7.27
CA SER A 105 6.84 -3.64 -7.37
C SER A 105 7.58 -3.88 -8.69
N GLY A 106 7.83 -2.83 -9.47
CA GLY A 106 8.62 -2.91 -10.68
C GLY A 106 8.15 -1.98 -11.78
N PHE A 107 8.78 -2.11 -12.94
CA PHE A 107 8.47 -1.31 -14.12
C PHE A 107 8.71 -2.10 -15.40
N LYS A 108 8.17 -1.59 -16.50
CA LYS A 108 8.47 -2.02 -17.87
C LYS A 108 8.51 -0.81 -18.79
N VAL A 109 9.48 -0.77 -19.70
CA VAL A 109 9.52 0.22 -20.78
C VAL A 109 8.81 -0.35 -22.00
N VAL A 110 7.81 0.38 -22.50
CA VAL A 110 7.02 0.02 -23.69
C VAL A 110 7.15 1.09 -24.76
N GLU A 111 6.99 0.67 -26.02
CA GLU A 111 6.89 1.59 -27.15
C GLU A 111 5.46 2.13 -27.28
N GLU A 112 5.31 3.45 -27.29
CA GLU A 112 4.04 4.14 -27.54
C GLU A 112 4.24 5.18 -28.66
N GLY A 113 3.90 4.78 -29.89
CA GLY A 113 4.21 5.57 -31.09
C GLY A 113 5.72 5.74 -31.27
N ASP A 114 6.20 6.98 -31.34
CA ASP A 114 7.62 7.31 -31.51
C ASP A 114 8.37 7.52 -30.18
N LYS A 115 7.81 7.05 -29.05
CA LYS A 115 8.36 7.26 -27.70
C LYS A 115 8.46 5.96 -26.92
N LEU A 116 9.39 5.95 -25.95
CA LEU A 116 9.45 4.95 -24.90
C LEU A 116 8.76 5.51 -23.65
N VAL A 117 7.83 4.75 -23.09
CA VAL A 117 7.06 5.10 -21.90
C VAL A 117 7.30 4.02 -20.84
N GLN A 118 7.50 4.45 -19.59
CA GLN A 118 7.58 3.53 -18.46
C GLN A 118 6.18 3.24 -17.93
N GLU A 119 5.82 1.96 -17.89
CA GLU A 119 4.67 1.44 -17.16
C GLU A 119 5.13 0.92 -15.80
N ASP A 120 4.61 1.51 -14.73
CA ASP A 120 4.90 1.07 -13.37
C ASP A 120 3.92 -0.01 -12.90
N PHE A 121 4.44 -0.94 -12.10
CA PHE A 121 3.65 -1.95 -11.43
C PHE A 121 3.49 -1.59 -9.96
N TYR A 122 2.24 -1.61 -9.50
CA TYR A 122 1.89 -1.40 -8.10
C TYR A 122 1.09 -2.58 -7.58
N GLU A 123 1.31 -2.94 -6.33
CA GLU A 123 0.58 -3.97 -5.60
C GLU A 123 -0.12 -3.38 -4.40
N TYR A 124 -1.41 -3.68 -4.25
CA TYR A 124 -2.16 -3.37 -3.04
C TYR A 124 -2.06 -4.53 -2.05
N LEU A 125 -1.35 -4.31 -0.95
CA LEU A 125 -1.06 -5.30 0.08
C LEU A 125 -2.18 -5.38 1.13
N GLY A 126 -3.41 -5.64 0.69
CA GLY A 126 -4.61 -5.64 1.55
C GLY A 126 -4.56 -6.65 2.71
N GLY A 127 -3.87 -7.79 2.53
CA GLY A 127 -3.66 -8.77 3.60
C GLY A 127 -2.77 -8.23 4.72
N ALA A 128 -1.61 -7.66 4.35
CA ALA A 128 -0.70 -7.02 5.29
C ALA A 128 -1.37 -5.83 5.99
N PHE A 129 -2.13 -5.02 5.25
CA PHE A 129 -2.91 -3.91 5.79
C PHE A 129 -3.83 -4.31 6.95
N ILE A 130 -4.60 -5.39 6.79
CA ILE A 130 -5.47 -5.88 7.87
C ILE A 130 -4.67 -6.32 9.10
N ASN A 131 -3.51 -6.94 8.90
CA ASN A 131 -2.64 -7.35 10.00
C ASN A 131 -2.06 -6.14 10.72
N HIS A 132 -1.63 -5.12 9.99
CA HIS A 132 -1.07 -3.89 10.56
C HIS A 132 -2.09 -3.09 11.35
N ILE A 133 -3.34 -2.96 10.88
CA ILE A 133 -4.41 -2.35 11.66
C ILE A 133 -4.63 -3.12 12.97
N LYS A 134 -4.72 -4.45 12.91
CA LYS A 134 -4.95 -5.30 14.10
C LYS A 134 -3.85 -5.16 15.14
N ASN A 135 -2.60 -5.00 14.69
CA ASN A 135 -1.42 -4.89 15.53
C ASN A 135 -1.02 -3.44 15.85
N ASN A 136 -1.82 -2.46 15.41
CA ASN A 136 -1.55 -1.03 15.51
C ASN A 136 -0.11 -0.70 15.07
N MET A 137 0.24 -1.16 13.87
CA MET A 137 1.56 -0.96 13.25
C MET A 137 1.48 0.12 12.19
N LEU A 138 2.45 1.04 12.20
CA LEU A 138 2.55 2.16 11.26
C LEU A 138 3.80 2.03 10.40
N ALA A 139 3.64 2.24 9.08
CA ALA A 139 4.75 2.28 8.14
C ALA A 139 5.70 3.44 8.48
N GLY A 140 7.01 3.21 8.35
CA GLY A 140 8.06 4.16 8.72
C GLY A 140 8.33 4.28 10.23
N GLN A 141 7.48 3.70 11.08
CA GLN A 141 7.68 3.68 12.54
C GLN A 141 7.95 2.28 13.07
N ASP A 142 7.09 1.31 12.71
CA ASP A 142 7.16 -0.06 13.21
C ASP A 142 7.73 -1.03 12.18
N TYR A 143 7.61 -0.68 10.90
CA TYR A 143 8.12 -1.45 9.77
C TYR A 143 8.31 -0.54 8.55
N VAL A 144 8.96 -1.05 7.51
CA VAL A 144 8.93 -0.45 6.17
C VAL A 144 8.76 -1.54 5.12
N PHE A 145 8.03 -1.25 4.03
CA PHE A 145 8.05 -2.11 2.86
C PHE A 145 9.26 -1.76 1.98
N TRP A 146 10.01 -2.77 1.56
CA TRP A 146 11.18 -2.60 0.70
C TRP A 146 11.19 -3.60 -0.44
N GLN A 147 11.75 -3.17 -1.57
CA GLN A 147 11.82 -3.96 -2.79
C GLN A 147 13.10 -4.79 -2.83
N PHE A 148 12.94 -6.09 -3.04
CA PHE A 148 14.04 -7.02 -3.23
C PHE A 148 13.92 -7.73 -4.57
N TYR A 149 14.97 -7.65 -5.36
CA TYR A 149 15.09 -8.35 -6.62
C TYR A 149 15.55 -9.79 -6.40
N ARG A 150 14.91 -10.75 -7.08
CA ARG A 150 15.36 -12.15 -7.06
C ARG A 150 16.33 -12.39 -8.20
N CYS A 151 17.63 -12.41 -7.89
CA CYS A 151 18.69 -12.58 -8.88
C CYS A 151 18.54 -13.90 -9.66
N GLU A 152 18.54 -13.84 -10.99
CA GLU A 152 18.36 -15.01 -11.85
C GLU A 152 19.55 -15.98 -11.80
N GLU A 153 20.75 -15.48 -11.50
CA GLU A 153 21.99 -16.27 -11.47
C GLU A 153 22.17 -17.04 -10.17
N CYS A 154 21.94 -16.39 -9.02
CA CYS A 154 22.18 -16.99 -7.70
C CYS A 154 20.90 -17.34 -6.92
N GLY A 155 19.73 -16.88 -7.38
CA GLY A 155 18.43 -17.13 -6.75
C GLY A 155 18.20 -16.42 -5.41
N ARG A 156 19.14 -15.56 -4.97
CA ARG A 156 19.05 -14.78 -3.72
C ARG A 156 18.29 -13.48 -3.93
N TYR A 157 17.73 -12.97 -2.84
CA TYR A 157 17.12 -11.64 -2.78
C TYR A 157 18.20 -10.57 -2.54
N VAL A 158 18.14 -9.50 -3.34
CA VAL A 158 19.05 -8.36 -3.30
C VAL A 158 18.21 -7.09 -3.17
N ASP A 159 18.52 -6.20 -2.24
CA ASP A 159 17.85 -4.90 -2.13
C ASP A 159 18.06 -4.08 -3.41
N VAL A 160 17.09 -3.22 -3.73
CA VAL A 160 17.11 -2.43 -4.98
C VAL A 160 18.33 -1.49 -5.06
N GLU A 161 18.86 -1.02 -3.94
CA GLU A 161 20.03 -0.15 -3.87
C GLU A 161 21.34 -0.89 -4.22
N SER A 162 21.46 -2.16 -3.86
CA SER A 162 22.64 -2.99 -4.13
C SER A 162 22.57 -3.71 -5.47
N LEU A 163 21.41 -3.69 -6.16
CA LEU A 163 21.14 -4.49 -7.35
C LEU A 163 22.17 -4.27 -8.48
N GLU A 164 22.50 -3.01 -8.79
CA GLU A 164 23.44 -2.71 -9.88
C GLU A 164 24.80 -3.37 -9.64
N ARG A 165 25.34 -3.21 -8.43
CA ARG A 165 26.63 -3.80 -8.03
C ARG A 165 26.56 -5.32 -8.04
N HIS A 166 25.45 -5.90 -7.57
CA HIS A 166 25.27 -7.34 -7.54
C HIS A 166 25.24 -7.94 -8.96
N LEU A 167 24.44 -7.37 -9.87
CA LEU A 167 24.36 -7.82 -11.27
C LEU A 167 25.69 -7.68 -12.00
N LYS A 168 26.44 -6.60 -11.73
CA LYS A 168 27.80 -6.43 -12.25
C LYS A 168 28.74 -7.56 -11.83
N GLY A 169 28.58 -8.09 -10.61
CA GLY A 169 29.32 -9.27 -10.12
C GLY A 169 29.09 -10.53 -10.95
N HIS A 170 27.93 -10.63 -11.60
CA HIS A 170 27.58 -11.71 -12.54
C HIS A 170 27.86 -11.36 -14.01
N GLY A 171 28.45 -10.19 -14.28
CA GLY A 171 28.68 -9.71 -15.65
C GLY A 171 27.41 -9.19 -16.35
N ILE A 172 26.33 -8.96 -15.62
CA ILE A 172 25.06 -8.43 -16.14
C ILE A 172 25.08 -6.91 -16.00
N LYS A 173 24.75 -6.20 -17.08
CA LYS A 173 24.62 -4.74 -17.08
C LYS A 173 23.19 -4.36 -16.75
N HIS A 174 22.98 -3.81 -15.54
CA HIS A 174 21.66 -3.41 -15.06
C HIS A 174 20.94 -2.43 -16.00
N HIS A 175 21.64 -1.41 -16.49
CA HIS A 175 21.10 -0.40 -17.39
C HIS A 175 20.70 -0.90 -18.80
N GLU A 176 21.00 -2.16 -19.15
CA GLU A 176 20.52 -2.78 -20.40
C GLU A 176 19.15 -3.47 -20.21
N LYS A 177 18.64 -3.56 -18.97
CA LYS A 177 17.30 -4.11 -18.68
C LYS A 177 16.23 -3.04 -18.92
N SER A 178 15.13 -3.44 -19.56
CA SER A 178 13.94 -2.61 -19.81
C SER A 178 12.72 -3.02 -18.99
N GLU A 179 12.83 -4.08 -18.18
CA GLU A 179 11.77 -4.58 -17.31
C GLU A 179 12.37 -5.22 -16.06
N GLU A 180 11.79 -4.91 -14.89
CA GLU A 180 12.19 -5.47 -13.61
C GLU A 180 10.97 -5.68 -12.71
N ARG A 181 11.02 -6.77 -11.93
CA ARG A 181 10.00 -7.13 -10.94
C ARG A 181 10.67 -7.40 -9.61
N TYR A 182 10.02 -6.93 -8.55
CA TYR A 182 10.54 -7.00 -7.19
C TYR A 182 9.55 -7.74 -6.30
N GLU A 183 10.09 -8.54 -5.38
CA GLU A 183 9.32 -8.96 -4.22
C GLU A 183 9.29 -7.81 -3.22
N VAL A 184 8.12 -7.54 -2.65
CA VAL A 184 7.95 -6.56 -1.58
C VAL A 184 7.99 -7.29 -0.25
N PHE A 185 8.96 -6.94 0.58
CA PHE A 185 9.11 -7.47 1.94
C PHE A 185 8.89 -6.38 2.97
N GLU A 186 8.31 -6.78 4.10
CA GLU A 186 8.22 -5.96 5.31
C GLU A 186 9.49 -6.17 6.13
N ILE A 187 10.23 -5.10 6.37
CA ILE A 187 11.33 -5.07 7.35
C ILE A 187 10.71 -4.58 8.66
N ASN A 188 10.55 -5.47 9.62
CA ASN A 188 9.88 -5.19 10.88
C ASN A 188 10.88 -4.75 11.95
N PHE A 189 10.69 -3.54 12.46
CA PHE A 189 11.60 -2.92 13.41
C PHE A 189 11.34 -3.35 14.85
N ARG A 190 10.13 -3.85 15.15
CA ARG A 190 9.76 -4.29 16.50
C ARG A 190 10.49 -5.57 16.91
N ASP A 191 10.71 -6.48 15.96
CA ASP A 191 11.34 -7.77 16.21
C ASP A 191 12.60 -8.05 15.38
N GLY A 192 12.98 -7.14 14.48
CA GLY A 192 14.21 -7.24 13.70
C GLY A 192 14.17 -8.33 12.63
N LYS A 193 12.97 -8.70 12.16
CA LYS A 193 12.75 -9.74 11.16
C LYS A 193 12.24 -9.18 9.84
N VAL A 194 12.28 -10.03 8.82
CA VAL A 194 11.77 -9.72 7.48
C VAL A 194 10.61 -10.66 7.16
N TYR A 195 9.51 -10.11 6.67
CA TYR A 195 8.31 -10.86 6.31
C TYR A 195 7.97 -10.67 4.84
N ASP A 196 7.41 -11.70 4.21
CA ASP A 196 6.79 -11.57 2.90
C ASP A 196 5.46 -10.81 2.98
N LYS A 197 4.92 -10.42 1.83
CA LYS A 197 3.63 -9.71 1.73
C LYS A 197 2.41 -10.47 2.29
N TYR A 198 2.58 -11.73 2.69
CA TYR A 198 1.56 -12.55 3.34
C TYR A 198 1.77 -12.68 4.87
N GLY A 199 2.80 -12.02 5.42
CA GLY A 199 3.14 -12.05 6.84
C GLY A 199 3.95 -13.27 7.25
N LYS A 200 4.60 -13.98 6.31
CA LYS A 200 5.47 -15.12 6.62
C LYS A 200 6.92 -14.68 6.71
N GLU A 201 7.60 -15.08 7.78
CA GLU A 201 9.01 -14.77 8.00
C GLU A 201 9.88 -15.33 6.85
N VAL A 202 10.78 -14.49 6.33
CA VAL A 202 11.74 -14.81 5.28
C VAL A 202 13.12 -15.03 5.93
N PRO A 203 13.68 -16.25 5.89
CA PRO A 203 14.97 -16.52 6.52
C PRO A 203 16.11 -15.69 5.91
N LYS A 204 17.03 -15.21 6.75
CA LYS A 204 18.18 -14.36 6.34
C LYS A 204 19.03 -15.01 5.25
N GLU A 205 19.08 -16.33 5.21
CA GLU A 205 19.85 -17.08 4.22
C GLU A 205 19.34 -16.80 2.81
N LYS A 206 18.06 -16.48 2.62
CA LYS A 206 17.47 -16.18 1.30
C LYS A 206 18.03 -14.90 0.66
N PHE A 207 18.64 -14.02 1.45
CA PHE A 207 19.22 -12.77 1.00
C PHE A 207 20.69 -12.95 0.60
N SER A 208 21.16 -12.12 -0.35
CA SER A 208 22.58 -12.01 -0.70
C SER A 208 23.38 -11.41 0.45
N GLU A 209 24.71 -11.42 0.35
CA GLU A 209 25.57 -10.81 1.37
C GLU A 209 25.30 -9.32 1.49
N GLU A 210 25.20 -8.60 0.37
CA GLU A 210 24.95 -7.16 0.38
C GLU A 210 23.59 -6.82 1.02
N ALA A 211 22.56 -7.61 0.71
CA ALA A 211 21.23 -7.43 1.29
C ALA A 211 21.19 -7.72 2.79
N ARG A 212 22.02 -8.64 3.30
CA ARG A 212 22.12 -8.89 4.74
C ARG A 212 22.80 -7.74 5.46
N ASP A 213 23.81 -7.13 4.84
CA ASP A 213 24.48 -5.95 5.39
C ASP A 213 23.50 -4.77 5.44
N PHE A 214 22.80 -4.50 4.33
CA PHE A 214 21.74 -3.50 4.26
C PHE A 214 20.66 -3.70 5.34
N LEU A 215 20.13 -4.92 5.49
CA LEU A 215 19.14 -5.24 6.52
C LEU A 215 19.70 -5.02 7.94
N SER A 216 20.98 -5.32 8.16
CA SER A 216 21.61 -5.12 9.46
C SER A 216 21.75 -3.63 9.78
N ASP A 217 22.13 -2.81 8.79
CA ASP A 217 22.26 -1.35 8.95
C ASP A 217 20.91 -0.69 9.26
N ILE A 218 19.86 -1.05 8.51
CA ILE A 218 18.51 -0.52 8.76
C ILE A 218 18.02 -0.87 10.16
N LEU A 219 18.19 -2.13 10.59
CA LEU A 219 17.72 -2.58 11.89
C LEU A 219 18.55 -1.99 13.04
N ALA A 220 19.84 -1.74 12.83
CA ALA A 220 20.72 -1.09 13.81
C ALA A 220 20.39 0.39 13.98
N GLY A 221 20.03 1.12 12.91
CA GLY A 221 19.70 2.55 12.97
C GLY A 221 18.48 2.89 13.84
N ILE A 222 17.63 1.90 14.15
CA ILE A 222 16.39 2.07 14.90
C ILE A 222 16.55 1.69 16.37
N SER A 223 17.55 0.85 16.66
CA SER A 223 18.02 0.62 18.02
C SER A 223 19.03 1.72 18.38
N GLY A 224 18.52 2.92 18.71
CA GLY A 224 19.33 3.97 19.33
C GLY A 224 20.12 3.44 20.53
N PRO A 225 21.22 4.09 20.94
CA PRO A 225 22.13 3.55 21.96
C PRO A 225 21.32 3.16 23.19
N ALA A 226 21.44 1.90 23.60
CA ALA A 226 20.91 1.44 24.87
C ALA A 226 21.54 2.30 25.97
N GLU A 227 20.72 3.11 26.65
CA GLU A 227 21.08 3.71 27.94
C GLU A 227 21.17 2.64 29.03
#